data_AF-A0A7V5VBJ8-F1
#
_entry.id   AF-A0A7V5VBJ8-F1
#
_cell.length_a   1.000
_cell.length_b   1.000
_cell.length_c   1.000
_cell.angle_alpha   90.00
_cell.angle_beta   90.00
_cell.angle_gamma   90.00
#
_symmetry.space_group_name_H-M   'P 1'
#
loop_
_entity.id
_entity.type
_entity.pdbx_description
1 polymer ?
#
loop_
_entity_poly.entity_id
_entity_poly.type
_entity_poly.pdbx_seq_one_letter_code
_entity_poly.pdbx_strand_id
1 'polypeptide(L)' 'MDKVKAFKVALASSGYRTSELARMWGCSKQAIHRVIRGQTTSRRLKPLIDAFIDGHLERLQEDLRRVA' A
#
# COMPACT_ATOMS: atom_id res chain seq x y z
N MET A 1 -11.88 -4.17 8.85
CA MET A 1 -10.52 -3.58 8.92
C MET A 1 -10.46 -2.43 7.93
N ASP A 2 -10.06 -1.24 8.38
CA ASP A 2 -10.00 -0.04 7.54
C ASP A 2 -8.90 -0.18 6.47
N LYS A 3 -9.26 -0.16 5.17
CA LYS A 3 -8.29 -0.38 4.08
C LYS A 3 -7.19 0.68 4.04
N VAL A 4 -7.48 1.91 4.47
CA VAL A 4 -6.47 2.97 4.56
C VAL A 4 -5.47 2.65 5.67
N LYS A 5 -5.94 2.13 6.81
CA LYS A 5 -5.06 1.62 7.88
C LYS A 5 -4.18 0.47 7.40
N ALA A 6 -4.74 -0.50 6.68
CA ALA A 6 -3.98 -1.62 6.12
C ALA A 6 -2.90 -1.13 5.14
N PHE A 7 -3.26 -0.21 4.24
CA PHE A 7 -2.31 0.38 3.30
C PHE A 7 -1.18 1.14 4.00
N LYS A 8 -1.46 1.89 5.07
CA LYS A 8 -0.44 2.59 5.86
C LYS A 8 0.57 1.63 6.46
N VAL A 9 0.10 0.53 7.04
CA VAL A 9 0.97 -0.48 7.65
C VAL A 9 1.83 -1.14 6.58
N ALA A 10 1.20 -1.62 5.50
CA ALA A 10 1.93 -2.23 4.39
C ALA A 10 2.99 -1.28 3.81
N LEU A 11 2.65 -0.01 3.63
CA LEU A 11 3.59 0.99 3.15
C LEU A 11 4.78 1.18 4.11
N ALA A 12 4.50 1.38 5.40
CA ALA A 12 5.53 1.59 6.41
C ALA A 12 6.49 0.39 6.54
N SER A 13 5.96 -0.83 6.41
CA SER A 13 6.72 -2.08 6.53
C SER A 13 7.38 -2.52 5.22
N SER A 14 6.94 -2.01 4.07
CA SER A 14 7.50 -2.39 2.75
C SER A 14 8.85 -1.75 2.42
N GLY A 15 9.22 -0.67 3.11
CA GLY A 15 10.42 0.12 2.80
C GLY A 15 10.28 1.07 1.61
N TYR A 16 9.17 1.06 0.87
CA TYR A 16 8.94 1.98 -0.24
C TYR A 16 8.63 3.41 0.23
N ARG A 17 9.22 4.40 -0.43
CA ARG A 17 8.81 5.80 -0.28
C ARG A 17 7.55 6.07 -1.10
N THR A 18 6.70 7.00 -0.63
CA THR A 18 5.49 7.42 -1.35
C THR A 18 5.79 7.96 -2.75
N SER A 19 6.96 8.56 -2.97
CA SER A 19 7.42 9.02 -4.29
C SER A 19 7.74 7.87 -5.25
N GLU A 20 8.24 6.75 -4.74
CA GLU A 20 8.57 5.58 -5.55
C GLU A 20 7.30 4.86 -5.99
N LEU A 21 6.36 4.68 -5.06
CA LEU A 21 5.02 4.19 -5.36
C LEU A 21 4.28 5.06 -6.36
N ALA A 22 4.36 6.39 -6.20
CA ALA A 22 3.76 7.33 -7.14
C ALA A 22 4.30 7.13 -8.56
N ARG A 23 5.62 6.97 -8.68
CA ARG A 23 6.29 6.70 -9.96
C ARG A 23 5.87 5.35 -10.55
N MET A 24 5.88 4.27 -9.76
CA MET A 24 5.47 2.94 -10.23
C MET A 24 4.01 2.90 -10.70
N TRP A 25 3.13 3.60 -10.00
CA TRP A 25 1.69 3.60 -10.29
C TRP A 25 1.26 4.66 -11.31
N GLY A 26 2.22 5.44 -11.84
CA GLY A 26 1.94 6.50 -12.81
C GLY A 26 0.96 7.56 -12.25
N CYS A 27 1.10 7.91 -10.98
CA CYS A 27 0.25 8.90 -10.32
C CYS A 27 1.07 9.95 -9.56
N SER A 28 0.44 11.04 -9.14
CA SER A 28 1.13 12.06 -8.36
C SER A 28 1.32 11.60 -6.91
N LYS A 29 2.42 12.02 -6.28
CA LYS A 29 2.66 11.81 -4.84
C LYS A 29 1.50 12.34 -3.98
N GLN A 30 0.90 13.46 -4.38
CA GLN A 30 -0.26 14.02 -3.70
C GLN A 30 -1.47 13.08 -3.74
N ALA A 31 -1.69 12.34 -4.83
CA ALA A 31 -2.78 11.38 -4.91
C ALA A 31 -2.63 10.28 -3.84
N ILE A 32 -1.42 9.73 -3.69
CA ILE A 32 -1.11 8.76 -2.64
C ILE A 32 -1.32 9.36 -1.24
N HIS A 33 -0.85 10.58 -1.01
CA HIS A 33 -1.04 11.26 0.29
C HIS A 33 -2.53 11.46 0.63
N ARG A 34 -3.37 11.82 -0.35
CA ARG A 34 -4.81 11.95 -0.13
C ARG A 34 -5.45 10.61 0.25
N VAL A 35 -5.00 9.51 -0.35
CA VAL A 35 -5.50 8.17 0.03
C VAL A 35 -5.06 7.80 1.45
N ILE A 36 -3.78 8.01 1.78
CA ILE A 36 -3.25 7.78 3.15
C ILE A 36 -4.02 8.63 4.18
N ARG A 37 -4.40 9.87 3.84
CA ARG A 37 -5.19 10.73 4.72
C ARG A 37 -6.68 10.39 4.76
N GLY A 38 -7.14 9.38 4.01
CA GLY A 38 -8.56 9.02 3.90
C GLY A 38 -9.41 10.06 3.15
N GLN A 39 -8.77 11.00 2.46
CA GLN A 39 -9.43 12.11 1.76
C GLN A 39 -9.94 11.73 0.37
N THR A 40 -9.49 10.59 -0.17
CA THR A 40 -9.99 10.09 -1.46
C THR A 40 -9.85 8.58 -1.55
N THR A 41 -10.84 7.93 -2.16
CA THR A 41 -10.75 6.55 -2.62
C THR A 41 -10.84 6.57 -4.14
N SER A 42 -9.76 7.02 -4.79
CA SER A 42 -9.72 7.07 -6.24
C SER A 42 -10.02 5.67 -6.80
N ARG A 43 -11.08 5.53 -7.61
CA ARG A 43 -11.45 4.26 -8.27
C ARG A 43 -10.28 3.64 -9.03
N ARG A 44 -9.39 4.48 -9.57
CA ARG A 44 -8.20 4.05 -10.31
C ARG A 44 -7.09 3.51 -9.40
N LEU A 45 -6.92 4.08 -8.21
CA LEU A 45 -5.87 3.65 -7.26
C LEU A 45 -6.32 2.47 -6.39
N LYS A 46 -7.62 2.31 -6.20
CA LYS A 46 -8.19 1.23 -5.39
C LYS A 46 -7.66 -0.17 -5.73
N PRO A 47 -7.67 -0.64 -7.00
CA PRO A 47 -7.14 -1.97 -7.32
C PRO A 47 -5.63 -2.09 -7.05
N LEU A 48 -4.86 -1.01 -7.27
CA LEU A 48 -3.41 -0.99 -7.00
C LEU A 48 -3.11 -1.08 -5.50
N ILE A 49 -3.89 -0.38 -4.68
CA ILE A 49 -3.77 -0.43 -3.22
C ILE A 49 -4.15 -1.79 -2.69
N ASP A 50 -5.24 -2.37 -3.19
CA ASP A 50 -5.70 -3.70 -2.80
C ASP A 50 -4.61 -4.74 -3.12
N ALA A 51 -4.10 -4.76 -4.36
CA ALA A 51 -3.01 -5.66 -4.76
C ALA A 51 -1.72 -5.47 -3.95
N PHE A 52 -1.39 -4.22 -3.60
CA PHE A 52 -0.21 -3.93 -2.79
C PHE A 52 -0.34 -4.44 -1.35
N ILE A 53 -1.53 -4.31 -0.74
CA ILE A 53 -1.80 -4.85 0.59
C ILE A 53 -1.71 -6.37 0.55
N ASP A 54 -2.37 -7.01 -0.41
CA ASP A 54 -2.44 -8.47 -0.52
C ASP A 54 -1.04 -9.06 -0.71
N GLY A 55 -0.25 -8.55 -1.66
CA GLY A 55 1.12 -9.02 -1.88
C GLY A 55 2.06 -8.79 -0.70
N HIS A 56 1.82 -7.74 0.12
CA HIS A 56 2.59 -7.53 1.33
C HIS A 56 2.21 -8.52 2.44
N LEU A 57 0.93 -8.85 2.59
CA LEU A 57 0.46 -9.85 3.54
C LEU A 57 0.97 -11.25 3.19
N GLU A 58 0.93 -11.64 1.92
CA GLU A 58 1.47 -12.92 1.45
C GLU A 58 2.97 -13.04 1.77
N ARG A 59 3.73 -11.97 1.54
CA ARG A 59 5.16 -11.94 1.85
C ARG A 59 5.43 -12.06 3.35
N LEU A 60 4.69 -11.34 4.19
CA LEU A 60 4.81 -11.45 5.64
C LEU A 60 4.46 -12.86 6.14
N GLN A 61 3.45 -13.51 5.56
CA GLN A 61 3.09 -14.88 5.90
C GLN A 61 4.20 -15.87 5.52
N GLU A 62 4.81 -15.70 4.35
CA GLU A 62 5.95 -16.51 3.92
C GLU A 62 7.16 -16.32 4.85
N ASP A 63 7.50 -15.06 5.17
CA ASP A 63 8.60 -14.75 6.08
C ASP A 63 8.36 -15.35 7.47
N LEU A 64 7.11 -15.30 7.97
CA LEU A 64 6.71 -15.93 9.24
C LEU A 64 6.83 -17.46 9.20
N ARG A 65 6.44 -18.10 8.09
CA ARG A 65 6.57 -19.56 7.90
C ARG A 65 8.02 -20.02 7.88
N ARG A 66 8.96 -19.18 7.41
CA ARG A 66 10.38 -19.53 7.35
C ARG A 66 11.09 -19.46 8.70
N VAL A 67 10.52 -18.74 9.66
CA VAL A 67 11.10 -18.55 11.01
C VAL A 67 10.39 -19.38 12.09
N ALA A 68 9.30 -20.07 11.75
CA ALA A 68 8.56 -20.98 12.63
C ALA A 68 9.01 -22.43 12.42
#